data_AF-A0A3A5RU25-F1
#
_entry.id   AF-A0A3A5RU25-F1
#
_cell.length_a   1.000
_cell.length_b   1.000
_cell.length_c   1.000
_cell.angle_alpha   90.00
_cell.angle_beta   90.00
_cell.angle_gamma   90.00
#
_symmetry.space_group_name_H-M   'P 1'
#
loop_
_entity.id
_entity.type
_entity.pdbx_description
1 polymer ?
#
loop_
_entity_poly.entity_id
_entity_poly.type
_entity_poly.pdbx_seq_one_letter_code
_entity_poly.pdbx_strand_id
1 'polypeptide(L)'
;MSGLRSLHTMNLFSRFFQENQEKFLAFAYSYLRDKAEAEDVVMESMIALWENRDRWEENSNLHALLLTIIKNKALHVLEHKQVRLRAEETISSHNLRELDLRISTLKACEPDQIFNTEIQHIVNKTLQEMPEQSRKIFMLSRYQNLANKQIADSLDISLKTVEAHITKVLRILRLRLKDYLVTILIILIS
;
A
#
# COMPACT_ATOMS: atom_id res chain seq x y z
N MET A 1 26.51 -8.63 -8.10
CA MET A 1 25.07 -8.97 -8.20
C MET A 1 24.19 -8.24 -7.16
N SER A 2 24.74 -7.61 -6.12
CA SER A 2 23.96 -6.81 -5.14
C SER A 2 23.46 -5.46 -5.66
N GLY A 3 24.24 -4.77 -6.49
CA GLY A 3 23.88 -3.44 -7.03
C GLY A 3 22.66 -3.42 -7.95
N LEU A 4 22.44 -4.49 -8.74
CA LEU A 4 21.27 -4.60 -9.63
C LEU A 4 19.96 -4.80 -8.87
N ARG A 5 19.96 -5.54 -7.76
CA ARG A 5 18.77 -5.68 -6.89
C ARG A 5 18.42 -4.35 -6.22
N SER A 6 19.41 -3.64 -5.70
CA SER A 6 19.21 -2.32 -5.07
C SER A 6 18.64 -1.29 -6.04
N LEU A 7 19.13 -1.24 -7.29
CA LEU A 7 18.63 -0.31 -8.31
C LEU A 7 17.19 -0.64 -8.73
N HIS A 8 16.83 -1.92 -8.83
CA HIS A 8 15.47 -2.34 -9.16
C HIS A 8 14.47 -1.99 -8.04
N THR A 9 14.83 -2.24 -6.78
CA THR A 9 14.02 -1.86 -5.61
C THR A 9 13.80 -0.34 -5.54
N MET A 10 14.82 0.46 -5.86
CA MET A 10 14.70 1.91 -5.90
C MET A 10 13.71 2.37 -6.98
N ASN A 11 13.80 1.82 -8.20
CA ASN A 11 12.88 2.17 -9.29
C ASN A 11 11.42 1.80 -8.99
N LEU A 12 11.18 0.64 -8.37
CA LEU A 12 9.83 0.24 -7.94
C LEU A 12 9.27 1.19 -6.90
N PHE A 13 10.10 1.60 -5.94
CA PHE A 13 9.70 2.55 -4.90
C PHE A 13 9.40 3.94 -5.49
N SER A 14 10.25 4.43 -6.40
CA SER A 14 10.02 5.70 -7.09
C SER A 14 8.73 5.71 -7.92
N ARG A 15 8.41 4.60 -8.61
CA ARG A 15 7.12 4.47 -9.31
C ARG A 15 5.94 4.46 -8.35
N PHE A 16 6.01 3.64 -7.30
CA PHE A 16 4.98 3.61 -6.27
C PHE A 16 4.73 5.00 -5.68
N PHE A 17 5.79 5.77 -5.44
CA PHE A 17 5.69 7.15 -5.00
C PHE A 17 4.95 8.02 -6.01
N GLN A 18 5.44 8.08 -7.25
CA GLN A 18 4.86 8.92 -8.31
C GLN A 18 3.38 8.62 -8.55
N GLU A 19 2.98 7.35 -8.51
CA GLU A 19 1.60 6.92 -8.77
C GLU A 19 0.64 7.22 -7.61
N ASN A 20 1.14 7.44 -6.40
CA ASN A 20 0.30 7.52 -5.20
C ASN A 20 0.49 8.81 -4.37
N GLN A 21 1.49 9.63 -4.68
CA GLN A 21 1.79 10.87 -3.96
C GLN A 21 0.56 11.77 -3.80
N GLU A 22 -0.21 12.00 -4.88
CA GLU A 22 -1.39 12.87 -4.83
C GLU A 22 -2.46 12.34 -3.86
N LYS A 23 -2.68 11.02 -3.83
CA LYS A 23 -3.68 10.40 -2.94
C LYS A 23 -3.27 10.52 -1.48
N PHE A 24 -2.00 10.27 -1.18
CA PHE A 24 -1.45 10.39 0.17
C PHE A 24 -1.42 11.84 0.65
N LEU A 25 -1.09 12.77 -0.24
CA LEU A 25 -1.10 14.20 0.04
C LEU A 25 -2.53 14.71 0.29
N ALA A 26 -3.49 14.31 -0.55
CA ALA A 26 -4.90 14.65 -0.35
C ALA A 26 -5.42 14.12 0.99
N PHE A 27 -5.05 12.89 1.36
CA PHE A 27 -5.37 12.33 2.67
C PHE A 27 -4.79 13.18 3.81
N ALA A 28 -3.47 13.41 3.83
CA ALA A 28 -2.83 14.19 4.89
C ALA A 28 -3.40 15.61 4.99
N TYR A 29 -3.59 16.27 3.86
CA TYR A 29 -4.13 17.62 3.76
C TYR A 29 -5.57 17.72 4.30
N SER A 30 -6.41 16.69 4.08
CA SER A 30 -7.79 16.69 4.58
C SER A 30 -7.89 16.83 6.11
N TYR A 31 -6.86 16.39 6.83
CA TYR A 31 -6.77 16.50 8.29
C TYR A 31 -5.94 17.70 8.74
N LEU A 32 -4.74 17.88 8.19
CA LEU A 32 -3.79 18.93 8.62
C LEU A 32 -4.26 20.33 8.20
N ARG A 33 -4.88 20.44 7.02
CA ARG A 33 -5.29 21.71 6.38
C ARG A 33 -4.16 22.72 6.24
N ASP A 34 -2.94 22.24 6.24
CA ASP A 34 -1.73 22.99 5.95
C ASP A 34 -0.99 22.20 4.87
N LYS A 35 -0.71 22.85 3.75
CA LYS A 35 -0.10 22.19 2.60
C LYS A 35 1.35 21.80 2.88
N ALA A 36 2.10 22.67 3.56
CA ALA A 36 3.50 22.41 3.89
C ALA A 36 3.61 21.26 4.90
N GLU A 37 2.81 21.29 5.99
CA GLU A 37 2.79 20.18 6.95
C GLU A 37 2.37 18.85 6.29
N ALA A 38 1.43 18.89 5.34
CA ALA A 38 1.00 17.69 4.63
C ALA A 38 2.08 17.13 3.69
N GLU A 39 2.79 18.00 2.95
CA GLU A 39 3.90 17.60 2.09
C GLU A 39 5.04 17.00 2.91
N ASP A 40 5.40 17.63 4.02
CA ASP A 40 6.45 17.13 4.93
C ASP A 40 6.07 15.77 5.54
N VAL A 41 4.85 15.64 6.08
CA VAL A 41 4.38 14.37 6.65
C VAL A 41 4.43 13.26 5.62
N VAL A 42 4.00 13.50 4.38
CA VAL A 42 4.02 12.50 3.31
C VAL A 42 5.45 12.11 2.94
N MET A 43 6.33 13.11 2.76
CA MET A 43 7.74 12.89 2.40
C MET A 43 8.47 12.09 3.48
N GLU A 44 8.35 12.51 4.75
CA GLU A 44 8.94 11.78 5.88
C GLU A 44 8.38 10.37 6.00
N SER A 45 7.09 10.17 5.71
CA SER A 45 6.47 8.84 5.77
C SER A 45 7.06 7.91 4.71
N MET A 46 7.36 8.43 3.52
CA MET A 46 7.99 7.66 2.44
C MET A 46 9.45 7.36 2.73
N ILE A 47 10.19 8.30 3.34
CA ILE A 47 11.54 8.03 3.83
C ILE A 47 11.51 6.92 4.88
N ALA A 48 10.65 7.04 5.88
CA ALA A 48 10.50 6.05 6.95
C ALA A 48 10.10 4.67 6.39
N LEU A 49 9.22 4.66 5.39
CA LEU A 49 8.87 3.45 4.65
C LEU A 49 10.16 2.87 4.02
N TRP A 50 10.84 3.61 3.14
CA TRP A 50 12.07 3.15 2.48
C TRP A 50 13.17 2.65 3.43
N GLU A 51 13.38 3.31 4.56
CA GLU A 51 14.37 2.92 5.57
C GLU A 51 14.03 1.57 6.22
N ASN A 52 12.75 1.25 6.35
CA ASN A 52 12.27 0.00 6.95
C ASN A 52 11.94 -1.09 5.91
N ARG A 53 12.30 -0.89 4.63
CA ARG A 53 11.95 -1.81 3.54
C ARG A 53 12.40 -3.26 3.73
N ASP A 54 13.52 -3.46 4.41
CA ASP A 54 14.09 -4.79 4.65
C ASP A 54 13.29 -5.59 5.69
N ARG A 55 12.36 -4.93 6.40
CA ARG A 55 11.48 -5.54 7.41
C ARG A 55 10.11 -5.92 6.87
N TRP A 56 9.82 -5.64 5.59
CA TRP A 56 8.52 -5.96 5.02
C TRP A 56 8.47 -7.39 4.55
N GLU A 57 7.34 -8.04 4.82
CA GLU A 57 7.03 -9.29 4.15
C GLU A 57 6.72 -9.02 2.67
N GLU A 58 7.09 -9.95 1.79
CA GLU A 58 6.88 -9.83 0.33
C GLU A 58 5.41 -9.57 -0.09
N ASN A 59 4.45 -9.79 0.82
CA ASN A 59 3.01 -9.64 0.57
C ASN A 59 2.38 -8.47 1.34
N SER A 60 3.19 -7.57 1.91
CA SER A 60 2.68 -6.46 2.70
C SER A 60 1.92 -5.46 1.83
N ASN A 61 0.77 -4.97 2.31
CA ASN A 61 0.04 -3.89 1.66
C ASN A 61 0.78 -2.56 1.85
N LEU A 62 1.67 -2.22 0.90
CA LEU A 62 2.48 -1.00 0.96
C LEU A 62 1.63 0.27 1.06
N HIS A 63 0.44 0.30 0.45
CA HIS A 63 -0.48 1.43 0.56
C HIS A 63 -0.99 1.61 1.99
N ALA A 64 -1.41 0.53 2.63
CA ALA A 64 -1.88 0.58 4.01
C ALA A 64 -0.76 0.86 5.01
N LEU A 65 0.44 0.30 4.78
CA LEU A 65 1.62 0.60 5.58
C LEU A 65 1.98 2.08 5.50
N LEU A 66 2.09 2.63 4.29
CA LEU A 66 2.41 4.05 4.10
C LEU A 66 1.33 4.93 4.74
N LEU A 67 0.05 4.61 4.52
CA LEU A 67 -1.04 5.36 5.11
C LEU A 67 -1.04 5.30 6.64
N THR A 68 -0.66 4.16 7.23
CA THR A 68 -0.50 4.02 8.67
C THR A 68 0.59 4.96 9.20
N ILE A 69 1.72 5.05 8.51
CA ILE A 69 2.80 5.96 8.88
C ILE A 69 2.33 7.42 8.78
N ILE A 70 1.65 7.78 7.68
CA ILE A 70 1.08 9.12 7.46
C ILE A 70 0.07 9.47 8.55
N LYS A 71 -0.87 8.55 8.84
CA LYS A 71 -1.88 8.71 9.90
C LYS A 71 -1.21 9.02 11.24
N ASN A 72 -0.21 8.24 11.62
CA ASN A 72 0.47 8.39 12.91
C ASN A 72 1.22 9.72 13.01
N LYS A 73 1.93 10.12 11.96
CA LYS A 73 2.63 11.42 11.90
C LYS A 73 1.64 12.59 11.93
N ALA A 74 0.57 12.53 11.14
CA ALA A 74 -0.47 13.56 11.14
C ALA A 74 -1.18 13.68 12.50
N LEU A 75 -1.44 12.56 13.19
CA LEU A 75 -1.97 12.58 14.55
C LEU A 75 -1.04 13.32 15.51
N HIS A 76 0.27 13.03 15.46
CA HIS A 76 1.25 13.70 16.31
C HIS A 76 1.27 15.22 16.08
N VAL A 77 1.21 15.66 14.83
CA VAL A 77 1.12 17.10 14.48
C VAL A 77 -0.15 17.74 15.05
N LEU A 78 -1.32 17.10 14.87
CA LEU A 78 -2.59 17.63 15.36
C LEU A 78 -2.69 17.65 16.88
N GLU A 79 -2.18 16.63 17.57
CA GLU A 79 -2.15 16.58 19.03
C GLU A 79 -1.23 17.66 19.61
N HIS A 80 -0.06 17.87 19.01
CA HIS A 80 0.82 18.97 19.40
C HIS A 80 0.16 20.34 19.18
N LYS A 81 -0.54 20.52 18.06
CA LYS A 81 -1.32 21.73 17.78
C LYS A 81 -2.41 21.92 18.84
N GLN A 82 -3.15 20.87 19.18
CA GLN A 82 -4.21 20.90 20.19
C GLN A 82 -3.69 21.34 21.57
N VAL A 83 -2.54 20.80 22.01
CA VAL A 83 -1.92 21.19 23.29
C VAL A 83 -1.57 22.68 23.29
N ARG A 84 -0.91 23.15 22.23
CA ARG A 84 -0.54 24.57 22.09
C ARG A 84 -1.76 25.49 22.15
N LEU A 85 -2.80 25.17 21.38
CA LEU A 85 -4.01 25.99 21.31
C LEU A 85 -4.79 26.03 22.63
N ARG A 86 -4.77 24.94 23.41
CA ARG A 86 -5.40 24.91 24.75
C ARG A 86 -4.62 25.73 25.76
N ALA A 87 -3.28 25.76 25.65
CA ALA A 87 -2.42 26.56 26.54
C ALA A 87 -2.51 28.06 26.27
N GLU A 88 -2.76 28.45 25.02
CA GLU A 88 -2.84 29.85 24.62
C GLU A 88 -4.14 30.55 25.06
N GLU A 89 -5.20 29.84 25.50
CA GLU A 89 -6.54 30.39 25.83
C GLU A 89 -7.15 31.32 24.74
N THR A 90 -6.55 31.42 23.56
CA THR A 90 -6.79 32.50 22.60
C THR A 90 -7.84 32.13 21.54
N ILE A 91 -8.48 30.97 21.64
CA ILE A 91 -9.24 30.39 20.53
C ILE A 91 -10.71 30.14 20.87
N SER A 92 -11.58 30.47 19.91
CA SER A 92 -13.02 30.21 20.00
C SER A 92 -13.30 28.70 20.17
N SER A 93 -14.31 28.38 20.99
CA SER A 93 -14.73 26.99 21.24
C SER A 93 -15.02 26.18 19.97
N HIS A 94 -15.34 26.87 18.87
CA HIS A 94 -15.59 26.27 17.57
C HIS A 94 -14.32 25.66 16.94
N ASN A 95 -13.20 26.38 16.93
CA ASN A 95 -11.96 25.92 16.31
C ASN A 95 -11.35 24.73 17.06
N LEU A 96 -11.45 24.72 18.39
CA LEU A 96 -11.04 23.58 19.22
C LEU A 96 -11.91 22.34 18.92
N ARG A 97 -13.23 22.51 18.85
CA ARG A 97 -14.15 21.42 18.52
C ARG A 97 -13.90 20.82 17.13
N GLU A 98 -13.58 21.67 16.16
CA GLU A 98 -13.23 21.23 14.80
C GLU A 98 -11.91 20.44 14.78
N LEU A 99 -10.91 20.86 15.56
CA LEU A 99 -9.66 20.13 15.71
C LEU A 99 -9.86 18.79 16.42
N ASP A 100 -10.66 18.77 17.49
CA ASP A 100 -11.02 17.55 18.22
C ASP A 100 -11.71 16.53 17.29
N LEU A 101 -12.62 17.00 16.42
CA LEU A 101 -13.29 16.16 15.44
C LEU A 101 -12.29 15.54 14.46
N ARG A 102 -11.36 16.34 13.90
CA ARG A 102 -10.33 15.86 12.98
C ARG A 102 -9.42 14.80 13.61
N ILE A 103 -9.02 15.00 14.86
CA ILE A 103 -8.22 14.02 15.62
C ILE A 103 -9.02 12.73 15.82
N SER A 104 -10.28 12.84 16.24
CA SER A 104 -11.14 11.68 16.51
C SER A 104 -11.39 10.84 15.24
N THR A 105 -11.73 11.48 14.13
CA THR A 105 -11.97 10.78 12.85
C THR A 105 -10.68 10.17 12.30
N LEU A 106 -9.53 10.84 12.45
CA LEU A 106 -8.24 10.27 12.06
C LEU A 106 -7.85 9.08 12.94
N LYS A 107 -8.14 9.09 14.25
CA LYS A 107 -7.92 7.94 15.12
C LYS A 107 -8.76 6.73 14.70
N ALA A 108 -10.02 6.96 14.38
CA ALA A 108 -10.98 5.93 13.93
C ALA A 108 -10.75 5.46 12.48
N CYS A 109 -9.90 6.13 11.71
CA CYS A 109 -9.59 5.74 10.33
C CYS A 109 -8.83 4.41 10.30
N GLU A 110 -9.28 3.47 9.47
CA GLU A 110 -8.62 2.18 9.24
C GLU A 110 -7.82 2.23 7.92
N PRO A 111 -6.47 2.31 7.97
CA PRO A 111 -5.65 2.48 6.76
C PRO A 111 -5.86 1.40 5.70
N ASP A 112 -6.07 0.16 6.13
CA ASP A 112 -6.34 -0.99 5.27
C ASP A 112 -7.66 -0.89 4.49
N GLN A 113 -8.57 0.00 4.89
CA GLN A 113 -9.86 0.22 4.23
C GLN A 113 -9.86 1.44 3.30
N ILE A 114 -8.89 2.35 3.42
CA ILE A 114 -8.88 3.63 2.67
C ILE A 114 -8.31 3.49 1.26
N PHE A 115 -7.25 2.70 1.10
CA PHE A 115 -6.60 2.48 -0.21
C PHE A 115 -6.73 1.05 -0.72
N ASN A 116 -7.55 0.22 -0.08
CA ASN A 116 -7.98 -1.02 -0.69
C ASN A 116 -8.87 -0.64 -1.87
N THR A 117 -8.35 -0.74 -3.09
CA THR A 117 -9.24 -0.82 -4.23
C THR A 117 -10.02 -2.12 -4.07
N GLU A 118 -11.31 -2.10 -4.37
CA GLU A 118 -12.16 -3.30 -4.35
C GLU A 118 -11.48 -4.47 -5.10
N ILE A 119 -10.75 -4.15 -6.17
CA ILE A 119 -9.92 -5.09 -6.94
C ILE A 119 -8.79 -5.71 -6.09
N GLN A 120 -7.99 -4.90 -5.37
CA GLN A 120 -6.91 -5.42 -4.53
C GLN A 120 -7.43 -6.27 -3.37
N HIS A 121 -8.55 -5.86 -2.77
CA HIS A 121 -9.23 -6.66 -1.75
C HIS A 121 -9.65 -8.03 -2.30
N ILE A 122 -10.30 -8.04 -3.47
CA ILE A 122 -10.73 -9.28 -4.13
C ILE A 122 -9.52 -10.15 -4.49
N VAL A 123 -8.43 -9.58 -5.01
CA VAL A 123 -7.20 -10.33 -5.36
C VAL A 123 -6.61 -10.98 -4.12
N ASN A 124 -6.37 -10.22 -3.04
CA ASN A 124 -5.74 -10.72 -1.83
C ASN A 124 -6.58 -11.81 -1.15
N LYS A 125 -7.89 -11.58 -1.03
CA LYS A 125 -8.82 -12.58 -0.49
C LYS A 125 -8.83 -13.86 -1.34
N THR A 126 -8.86 -13.71 -2.66
CA THR A 126 -8.84 -14.84 -3.59
C THR A 126 -7.53 -15.64 -3.49
N LEU A 127 -6.38 -14.98 -3.32
CA LEU A 127 -5.10 -15.65 -3.14
C LEU A 127 -5.02 -16.39 -1.79
N GLN A 128 -5.60 -15.84 -0.72
CA GLN A 128 -5.67 -16.50 0.59
C GLN A 128 -6.52 -17.77 0.58
N GLU A 129 -7.57 -17.84 -0.25
CA GLU A 129 -8.42 -19.02 -0.43
C GLU A 129 -7.76 -20.16 -1.25
N MET A 130 -6.58 -19.92 -1.84
CA MET A 130 -5.90 -20.89 -2.70
C MET A 130 -4.96 -21.84 -1.94
N PRO A 131 -4.72 -23.05 -2.46
CA PRO A 131 -3.66 -23.92 -1.97
C PRO A 131 -2.31 -23.22 -1.99
N GLU A 132 -1.53 -23.40 -0.91
CA GLU A 132 -0.28 -22.68 -0.66
C GLU A 132 0.67 -22.71 -1.86
N GLN A 133 0.84 -23.87 -2.50
CA GLN A 133 1.70 -24.03 -3.68
C GLN A 133 1.26 -23.19 -4.88
N SER A 134 -0.05 -23.07 -5.11
CA SER A 134 -0.58 -22.26 -6.23
C SER A 134 -0.37 -20.77 -5.98
N ARG A 135 -0.64 -20.33 -4.74
CA ARG A 135 -0.37 -18.96 -4.30
C ARG A 135 1.11 -18.64 -4.43
N LYS A 136 2.00 -19.50 -3.90
CA LYS A 136 3.46 -19.32 -3.96
C LYS A 136 3.97 -19.20 -5.39
N ILE A 137 3.59 -20.11 -6.29
CA ILE A 137 3.97 -20.05 -7.71
C ILE A 137 3.52 -18.74 -8.36
N PHE A 138 2.28 -18.31 -8.10
CA PHE A 138 1.77 -17.05 -8.62
C PHE A 138 2.54 -15.84 -8.07
N MET A 139 2.89 -15.83 -6.78
CA MET A 139 3.66 -14.75 -6.18
C MET A 139 5.06 -14.63 -6.79
N LEU A 140 5.76 -15.77 -6.94
CA LEU A 140 7.08 -15.84 -7.58
C LEU A 140 7.05 -15.31 -9.02
N SER A 141 6.00 -15.65 -9.78
CA SER A 141 5.84 -15.17 -11.16
C SER A 141 5.51 -13.68 -11.21
N ARG A 142 4.52 -13.21 -10.42
CA ARG A 142 3.93 -11.89 -10.59
C ARG A 142 4.67 -10.77 -9.84
N TYR A 143 5.17 -11.06 -8.64
CA TYR A 143 5.79 -10.04 -7.77
C TYR A 143 7.31 -10.11 -7.80
N GLN A 144 7.89 -11.30 -7.97
CA GLN A 144 9.33 -11.47 -8.12
C GLN A 144 9.79 -11.53 -9.59
N ASN A 145 8.86 -11.47 -10.56
CA ASN A 145 9.13 -11.51 -12.01
C ASN A 145 10.01 -12.70 -12.44
N LEU A 146 9.95 -13.82 -11.74
CA LEU A 146 10.72 -15.01 -12.11
C LEU A 146 10.12 -15.67 -13.35
N ALA A 147 10.98 -16.09 -14.27
CA ALA A 147 10.54 -16.88 -15.41
C ALA A 147 10.01 -18.24 -14.93
N ASN A 148 8.97 -18.77 -15.58
CA ASN A 148 8.35 -20.05 -15.20
C ASN A 148 9.37 -21.19 -15.07
N LYS A 149 10.42 -21.18 -15.90
CA LYS A 149 11.53 -22.14 -15.83
C LYS A 149 12.33 -22.00 -14.53
N GLN A 150 12.66 -20.77 -14.12
CA GLN A 150 13.35 -20.52 -12.85
C GLN A 150 12.50 -20.94 -11.65
N ILE A 151 11.17 -20.75 -11.73
CA ILE A 151 10.24 -21.21 -10.70
C ILE A 151 10.22 -22.74 -10.63
N ALA A 152 10.15 -23.39 -11.78
CA ALA A 152 10.16 -24.85 -11.91
C ALA A 152 11.44 -25.44 -11.28
N ASP A 153 12.60 -24.89 -11.65
CA ASP A 153 13.90 -25.29 -11.11
C ASP A 153 13.97 -25.04 -9.59
N SER A 154 13.45 -23.91 -9.10
CA SER A 154 13.50 -23.54 -7.68
C SER A 154 12.61 -24.38 -6.76
N LEU A 155 11.53 -24.95 -7.31
CA LEU A 155 10.53 -25.72 -6.56
C LEU A 155 10.62 -27.22 -6.85
N ASP A 156 11.58 -27.65 -7.66
CA ASP A 156 11.76 -29.03 -8.12
C ASP A 156 10.48 -29.65 -8.71
N ILE A 157 9.82 -28.89 -9.60
CA ILE A 157 8.61 -29.31 -10.32
C ILE A 157 8.75 -29.06 -11.81
N SER A 158 7.92 -29.72 -12.62
CA SER A 158 7.96 -29.51 -14.08
C SER A 158 7.50 -28.09 -14.47
N LEU A 159 8.07 -27.55 -15.54
CA LEU A 159 7.61 -26.28 -16.16
C LEU A 159 6.09 -26.30 -16.43
N LYS A 160 5.59 -27.43 -16.91
CA LYS A 160 4.16 -27.64 -17.19
C LYS A 160 3.30 -27.55 -15.92
N THR A 161 3.83 -27.99 -14.78
CA THR A 161 3.18 -27.87 -13.46
C THR A 161 3.08 -26.40 -13.05
N VAL A 162 4.16 -25.62 -13.20
CA VAL A 162 4.16 -24.16 -12.92
C VAL A 162 3.11 -23.45 -13.76
N GLU A 163 3.10 -23.69 -15.07
CA GLU A 163 2.14 -23.10 -16.00
C GLU A 163 0.70 -23.45 -15.60
N ALA A 164 0.43 -24.72 -15.26
CA ALA A 164 -0.89 -25.15 -14.82
C ALA A 164 -1.37 -24.42 -13.54
N HIS A 165 -0.48 -24.21 -12.56
CA HIS A 165 -0.80 -23.43 -11.36
C HIS A 165 -1.09 -21.97 -11.69
N ILE A 166 -0.27 -21.33 -12.53
CA ILE A 166 -0.47 -19.94 -12.96
C ILE A 166 -1.81 -19.80 -13.69
N THR A 167 -2.09 -20.67 -14.66
CA THR A 167 -3.36 -20.67 -15.40
C THR A 167 -4.55 -20.86 -14.45
N LYS A 168 -4.43 -21.75 -13.47
CA LYS A 168 -5.48 -21.98 -12.46
C LYS A 168 -5.76 -20.72 -11.65
N VAL A 169 -4.72 -20.06 -11.15
CA VAL A 169 -4.84 -18.83 -10.34
C VAL A 169 -5.47 -17.71 -11.16
N LEU A 170 -4.98 -17.50 -12.39
CA LEU A 170 -5.51 -16.48 -13.31
C LEU A 170 -6.98 -16.71 -13.65
N ARG A 171 -7.40 -17.97 -13.86
CA ARG A 171 -8.80 -18.30 -14.12
C ARG A 171 -9.71 -17.90 -12.95
N ILE A 172 -9.28 -18.19 -11.72
CA ILE A 172 -10.06 -17.87 -10.52
C ILE A 172 -10.12 -16.35 -10.33
N LEU A 173 -9.01 -15.64 -10.48
CA LEU A 173 -8.97 -14.18 -10.39
C LEU A 173 -9.87 -13.52 -11.46
N ARG A 174 -9.84 -13.99 -12.70
CA ARG A 174 -10.73 -13.51 -13.78
C ARG A 174 -12.21 -13.68 -13.46
N LEU A 175 -12.58 -14.80 -12.82
CA LEU A 175 -13.97 -15.04 -12.40
C LEU A 175 -14.39 -14.10 -11.27
N ARG A 176 -13.53 -13.93 -10.26
CA ARG A 176 -13.79 -13.07 -9.09
C ARG A 176 -13.82 -11.59 -9.44
N LEU A 177 -13.09 -11.20 -10.47
CA LEU A 177 -12.99 -9.82 -10.93
C LEU A 177 -13.78 -9.57 -12.24
N LYS A 178 -14.76 -10.42 -12.57
CA LYS A 178 -15.49 -10.36 -13.84
C LYS A 178 -16.18 -9.00 -14.08
N ASP A 179 -16.62 -8.34 -13.02
CA ASP A 179 -17.28 -7.03 -13.10
C ASP A 179 -16.27 -5.87 -13.22
N TYR A 180 -14.96 -6.18 -13.17
CA TYR A 180 -13.83 -5.25 -13.23
C TYR A 180 -12.91 -5.53 -14.43
N LEU A 181 -13.37 -6.29 -15.44
CA LEU A 181 -12.53 -6.79 -16.55
C LEU A 181 -11.84 -5.71 -17.39
N VAL A 182 -12.43 -4.50 -17.50
CA VAL A 182 -11.84 -3.38 -18.26
C VAL A 182 -10.57 -2.84 -17.59
N THR A 183 -10.51 -2.83 -16.25
CA THR A 183 -9.33 -2.39 -15.48
C THR A 183 -8.25 -3.48 -15.37
N ILE A 184 -8.62 -4.76 -15.42
CA ILE A 184 -7.67 -5.88 -15.36
C ILE A 184 -6.78 -5.97 -16.60
N LEU A 185 -7.33 -5.69 -17.79
CA LEU A 185 -6.55 -5.68 -19.03
C LEU A 185 -5.44 -4.63 -18.98
N ILE A 186 -5.68 -3.49 -18.33
CA ILE A 186 -4.67 -2.43 -18.16
C ILE A 186 -3.56 -2.89 -17.22
N ILE A 187 -3.88 -3.55 -16.10
CA ILE A 187 -2.91 -4.03 -15.10
C ILE A 187 -2.11 -5.25 -15.58
N LEU A 188 -2.66 -6.08 -16.47
CA LEU A 188 -1.99 -7.27 -17.02
C LEU A 188 -1.08 -6.98 -18.21
N ILE A 189 -1.23 -5.81 -18.85
CA ILE A 189 -0.43 -5.38 -20.01
C ILE A 189 0.65 -4.37 -19.61
N SER A 190 0.56 -3.80 -18.39
CA SER A 190 1.48 -2.79 -17.84
C SER A 190 2.49 -3.36 -16.84
#